data_AF-A0A914NER7-F1
#
_entry.id   AF-A0A914NER7-F1
#
_cell.length_a   1.000
_cell.length_b   1.000
_cell.length_c   1.000
_cell.angle_alpha   90.00
_cell.angle_beta   90.00
_cell.angle_gamma   90.00
#
_symmetry.space_group_name_H-M   'P 1'
#
loop_
_entity.id
_entity.type
_entity.pdbx_description
1 polymer ?
#
loop_
_entity_poly.entity_id
_entity_poly.type
_entity_poly.pdbx_seq_one_letter_code
_entity_poly.pdbx_strand_id
1 'polypeptide(L)'
;MINLLFDNEDKTIVKQFHVKVLFLYAQKGNPNDNSIENYINFGNASNNLIENFLNFGLNHSAIYKKFVIIESNISELHTNILFNIIVNEGKKLPAVCFGYCDFSSLYELIVEYVTTSKDFSKMISNVCLLYDFSENVKLSEKAKNVETKQLGDSKSTEYQIVNIYNPKVKFLFANVEQGKFFHTTIRKMEE
;
A
#
# COMPACT_ATOMS: atom_id res chain seq x y z
N MET A 1 7.75 9.76 -28.87
CA MET A 1 9.20 9.98 -28.71
C MET A 1 9.36 11.08 -27.68
N ILE A 2 9.87 10.74 -26.50
CA ILE A 2 10.15 11.72 -25.44
C ILE A 2 11.55 12.25 -25.73
N ASN A 3 11.65 13.48 -26.24
CA ASN A 3 12.93 14.18 -26.28
C ASN A 3 13.12 14.88 -24.94
N LEU A 4 13.97 14.29 -24.10
CA LEU A 4 14.47 14.93 -22.89
C LEU A 4 15.49 15.98 -23.33
N LEU A 5 15.12 17.25 -23.29
CA LEU A 5 16.06 18.35 -23.45
C LEU A 5 16.59 18.73 -22.07
N PHE A 6 17.86 18.39 -21.83
CA PHE A 6 18.63 18.90 -20.71
C PHE A 6 19.33 20.18 -21.20
N ASP A 7 19.04 21.31 -20.58
CA ASP A 7 19.95 22.46 -20.67
C ASP A 7 20.94 22.38 -19.50
N ASN A 8 22.20 22.26 -19.87
CA ASN A 8 23.33 22.60 -19.02
C ASN A 8 23.21 24.06 -18.60
N GLU A 9 23.32 24.33 -17.30
CA GLU A 9 24.26 25.32 -16.73
C GLU A 9 24.10 25.37 -15.20
N ASP A 10 25.02 24.66 -14.53
CA ASP A 10 25.70 24.98 -13.26
C ASP A 10 24.94 25.51 -12.03
N LYS A 11 23.62 25.33 -11.94
CA LYS A 11 22.91 25.52 -10.67
C LYS A 11 21.92 24.38 -10.45
N THR A 12 22.10 23.67 -9.34
CA THR A 12 21.19 22.68 -8.76
C THR A 12 19.86 23.34 -8.40
N ILE A 13 19.04 23.59 -9.42
CA ILE A 13 17.66 24.00 -9.28
C ILE A 13 16.83 22.81 -9.71
N VAL A 14 16.12 22.21 -8.76
CA VAL A 14 15.11 21.19 -9.03
C VAL A 14 14.03 21.84 -9.89
N LYS A 15 14.00 21.53 -11.19
CA LYS A 15 12.97 22.04 -12.11
C LYS A 15 11.83 21.03 -12.25
N GLN A 16 10.63 21.55 -12.05
CA GLN A 16 9.35 20.82 -12.09
C GLN A 16 8.89 20.57 -13.54
N PHE A 17 8.14 19.48 -13.71
CA PHE A 17 7.63 18.97 -14.99
C PHE A 17 6.32 19.67 -15.41
N HIS A 18 6.12 19.88 -16.71
CA HIS A 18 4.82 20.24 -17.28
C HIS A 18 4.18 19.02 -17.95
N VAL A 19 3.25 18.38 -17.25
CA VAL A 19 2.41 17.26 -17.74
C VAL A 19 1.01 17.80 -18.04
N LYS A 20 0.37 17.36 -19.15
CA LYS A 20 -0.96 17.88 -19.55
C LYS A 20 -2.13 17.46 -18.65
N VAL A 21 -1.97 16.45 -17.79
CA VAL A 21 -2.48 16.32 -16.39
C VAL A 21 -1.99 14.96 -15.87
N LEU A 22 -1.24 14.98 -14.76
CA LEU A 22 -0.98 13.85 -13.87
C LEU A 22 -0.94 14.46 -12.46
N PHE A 23 -1.81 14.02 -11.56
CA PHE A 23 -1.81 14.50 -10.18
C PHE A 23 -0.91 13.61 -9.33
N LEU A 24 0.38 13.95 -9.28
CA LEU A 24 1.22 13.70 -8.10
C LEU A 24 0.96 14.84 -7.14
N TYR A 25 -0.12 14.77 -6.38
CA TYR A 25 -0.35 15.74 -5.32
C TYR A 25 0.25 15.16 -4.04
N ALA A 26 1.17 15.93 -3.45
CA ALA A 26 1.56 15.72 -2.08
C ALA A 26 0.65 16.60 -1.23
N GLN A 27 -0.37 16.02 -0.58
CA GLN A 27 -1.02 16.74 0.51
C GLN A 27 -0.07 16.67 1.70
N LYS A 28 0.10 17.80 2.39
CA LYS A 28 0.27 17.71 3.84
C LYS A 28 -0.97 16.97 4.34
N GLY A 29 -0.80 15.90 5.11
CA GLY A 29 -1.93 15.13 5.64
C GLY A 29 -2.87 15.99 6.50
N ASN A 30 -3.53 15.39 7.48
CA ASN A 30 -4.23 16.16 8.52
C ASN A 30 -3.40 17.41 8.92
N PRO A 31 -3.93 18.64 9.00
CA PRO A 31 -3.12 19.83 9.31
C PRO A 31 -2.35 19.72 10.64
N ASN A 32 -2.76 18.81 11.52
CA ASN A 32 -2.08 18.45 12.77
C ASN A 32 -1.01 17.35 12.62
N ASP A 33 -0.91 16.73 11.44
CA ASP A 33 0.07 15.72 11.05
C ASP A 33 1.05 16.33 10.04
N ASN A 34 2.34 16.34 10.39
CA ASN A 34 3.40 16.81 9.52
C ASN A 34 3.86 15.74 8.51
N SER A 35 3.09 14.68 8.30
CA SER A 35 3.36 13.68 7.27
C SER A 35 3.06 14.23 5.87
N ILE A 36 3.99 13.98 4.94
CA ILE A 36 3.81 14.21 3.52
C ILE A 36 3.48 12.85 2.91
N GLU A 37 2.32 12.76 2.25
CA GLU A 37 1.84 11.56 1.56
C GLU A 37 1.86 11.81 0.05
N ASN A 38 2.31 10.83 -0.73
CA ASN A 38 2.21 10.87 -2.19
C ASN A 38 0.98 10.10 -2.66
N TYR A 39 0.26 10.67 -3.61
CA TYR A 39 -0.88 10.04 -4.24
C TYR A 39 -0.63 9.85 -5.73
N ILE A 40 -0.96 8.67 -6.25
CA ILE A 40 -0.96 8.38 -7.68
C ILE A 40 -2.33 7.86 -8.09
N ASN A 41 -2.91 8.48 -9.12
CA ASN A 41 -4.14 8.02 -9.79
C ASN A 41 -3.82 7.67 -11.24
N PHE A 42 -4.06 6.43 -11.61
CA PHE A 42 -3.69 5.86 -12.91
C PHE A 42 -4.77 5.98 -13.99
N GLY A 43 -6.04 6.24 -13.64
CA GLY A 43 -7.13 6.34 -14.61
C GLY A 43 -7.18 5.14 -15.58
N ASN A 44 -7.20 5.40 -16.89
CA ASN A 44 -7.14 4.37 -17.95
C ASN A 44 -5.72 4.20 -18.52
N ALA A 45 -4.67 4.34 -17.69
CA ALA A 45 -3.28 4.17 -18.14
C ALA A 45 -3.00 2.75 -18.65
N SER A 46 -2.08 2.61 -19.59
CA SER A 46 -1.58 1.29 -19.98
C SER A 46 -0.68 0.70 -18.90
N ASN A 47 -0.59 -0.63 -18.82
CA ASN A 47 0.22 -1.32 -17.81
C ASN A 47 1.68 -0.86 -17.78
N ASN A 48 2.31 -0.68 -18.94
CA ASN A 48 3.68 -0.15 -19.04
C ASN A 48 3.80 1.26 -18.43
N LEU A 49 2.77 2.08 -18.56
CA LEU A 49 2.75 3.42 -18.00
C LEU A 49 2.61 3.37 -16.47
N ILE A 50 1.75 2.49 -15.96
CA ILE A 50 1.57 2.23 -14.52
C ILE A 50 2.90 1.76 -13.90
N GLU A 51 3.55 0.78 -14.50
CA GLU A 51 4.86 0.28 -14.04
C GLU A 51 5.92 1.39 -14.03
N ASN A 52 6.01 2.18 -15.09
CA ASN A 52 6.97 3.29 -15.15
C ASN A 52 6.71 4.33 -14.06
N PHE A 53 5.45 4.63 -13.75
CA PHE A 53 5.08 5.57 -12.69
C PHE A 53 5.34 5.03 -11.30
N LEU A 54 5.05 3.75 -11.06
CA LEU A 54 5.38 3.08 -9.81
C LEU A 54 6.90 3.08 -9.60
N ASN A 55 7.66 2.70 -10.62
CA ASN A 55 9.13 2.75 -10.60
C ASN A 55 9.66 4.16 -10.35
N PHE A 56 9.07 5.17 -11.00
CA PHE A 56 9.43 6.56 -10.77
C PHE A 56 9.15 6.95 -9.32
N GLY A 57 7.95 6.68 -8.83
CA GLY A 57 7.54 6.94 -7.45
C GLY A 57 8.50 6.29 -6.45
N LEU A 58 8.74 4.98 -6.58
CA LEU A 58 9.61 4.20 -5.69
C LEU A 58 11.06 4.68 -5.67
N ASN A 59 11.61 5.10 -6.80
CA ASN A 59 13.01 5.52 -6.90
C ASN A 59 13.22 6.98 -6.46
N HIS A 60 12.16 7.78 -6.43
CA HIS A 60 12.21 9.18 -6.03
C HIS A 60 11.46 9.46 -4.71
N SER A 61 10.90 8.43 -4.06
CA SER A 61 10.12 8.54 -2.83
C SER A 61 10.93 8.52 -1.54
N ALA A 62 12.25 8.69 -1.60
CA ALA A 62 13.15 8.58 -0.44
C ALA A 62 12.86 9.56 0.72
N ILE A 63 11.89 10.48 0.56
CA ILE A 63 11.52 11.51 1.55
C ILE A 63 10.19 11.18 2.26
N TYR A 64 9.39 10.21 1.79
CA TYR A 64 7.99 10.08 2.21
C TYR A 64 7.78 9.01 3.29
N LYS A 65 6.89 9.32 4.24
CA LYS A 65 6.47 8.40 5.30
C LYS A 65 5.47 7.35 4.82
N LYS A 66 4.77 7.61 3.71
CA LYS A 66 3.72 6.74 3.20
C LYS A 66 3.50 6.98 1.70
N PHE A 67 3.34 5.89 0.96
CA PHE A 67 3.03 5.89 -0.46
C PHE A 67 1.57 5.50 -0.65
N VAL A 68 0.75 6.35 -1.27
CA VAL A 68 -0.68 6.11 -1.48
C VAL A 68 -0.96 5.93 -2.97
N ILE A 69 -1.58 4.82 -3.32
CA ILE A 69 -2.03 4.51 -4.67
C ILE A 69 -3.55 4.41 -4.64
N ILE A 70 -4.22 5.20 -5.47
CA ILE A 70 -5.67 5.18 -5.61
C ILE A 70 -5.98 4.83 -7.06
N GLU A 71 -6.60 3.68 -7.28
CA GLU A 71 -7.01 3.26 -8.60
C GLU A 71 -8.39 2.63 -8.52
N SER A 72 -9.26 2.87 -9.50
CA SER A 72 -10.61 2.32 -9.49
C SER A 72 -10.76 1.05 -10.33
N ASN A 73 -9.68 0.58 -10.98
CA ASN A 73 -9.75 -0.50 -11.96
C ASN A 73 -8.42 -1.29 -12.08
N ILE A 74 -8.09 -2.02 -11.01
CA ILE A 74 -6.87 -2.86 -10.96
C ILE A 74 -7.14 -4.20 -11.65
N SER A 75 -6.36 -4.49 -12.69
CA SER A 75 -6.35 -5.81 -13.32
C SER A 75 -5.56 -6.83 -12.49
N GLU A 76 -5.70 -8.13 -12.76
CA GLU A 76 -4.89 -9.17 -12.12
C GLU A 76 -3.37 -8.93 -12.27
N LEU A 77 -2.94 -8.39 -13.42
CA LEU A 77 -1.54 -8.01 -13.63
C LEU A 77 -1.08 -6.95 -12.62
N HIS A 78 -1.96 -6.01 -12.27
CA HIS A 78 -1.67 -4.98 -11.27
C HIS A 78 -1.55 -5.60 -9.88
N THR A 79 -2.36 -6.61 -9.53
CA THR A 79 -2.24 -7.33 -8.25
C THR A 79 -0.82 -7.86 -8.01
N ASN A 80 -0.20 -8.48 -9.01
CA ASN A 80 1.18 -8.98 -8.89
C ASN A 80 2.20 -7.85 -8.71
N ILE A 81 2.02 -6.73 -9.41
CA ILE A 81 2.88 -5.54 -9.27
C ILE A 81 2.75 -4.97 -7.85
N LEU A 82 1.53 -4.77 -7.36
CA LEU A 82 1.28 -4.24 -6.02
C LEU A 82 1.83 -5.18 -4.93
N PHE A 83 1.62 -6.48 -5.08
CA PHE A 83 2.18 -7.48 -4.18
C PHE A 83 3.70 -7.43 -4.16
N ASN A 84 4.35 -7.36 -5.33
CA ASN A 84 5.80 -7.23 -5.44
C ASN A 84 6.34 -5.97 -4.73
N ILE A 85 5.61 -4.85 -4.80
CA ILE A 85 5.96 -3.64 -4.06
C ILE A 85 5.92 -3.92 -2.56
N ILE A 86 4.84 -4.54 -2.06
CA ILE A 86 4.68 -4.86 -0.63
C ILE A 86 5.83 -5.71 -0.10
N VAL A 87 6.25 -6.74 -0.84
CA VAL A 87 7.21 -7.73 -0.31
C VAL A 87 8.68 -7.40 -0.58
N ASN A 88 8.98 -6.47 -1.50
CA ASN A 88 10.36 -6.17 -1.91
C ASN A 88 10.84 -4.74 -1.59
N GLU A 89 9.93 -3.77 -1.42
CA GLU A 89 10.28 -2.35 -1.37
C GLU A 89 10.28 -1.75 0.05
N GLY A 90 10.17 -2.58 1.10
CA GLY A 90 10.13 -2.15 2.50
C GLY A 90 11.35 -1.38 3.00
N LYS A 91 12.50 -1.52 2.32
CA LYS A 91 13.69 -0.69 2.62
C LYS A 91 13.58 0.75 2.11
N LYS A 92 12.76 0.97 1.06
CA LYS A 92 12.53 2.29 0.46
C LYS A 92 11.25 2.92 0.98
N LEU A 93 10.24 2.12 1.29
CA LEU A 93 8.92 2.55 1.72
C LEU A 93 8.58 1.97 3.09
N PRO A 94 8.47 2.81 4.13
CA PRO A 94 8.04 2.34 5.45
C PRO A 94 6.55 1.94 5.46
N ALA A 95 5.72 2.60 4.64
CA ALA A 95 4.29 2.33 4.55
C ALA A 95 3.72 2.51 3.14
N VAL A 96 2.70 1.73 2.81
CA VAL A 96 1.92 1.85 1.58
C VAL A 96 0.42 1.76 1.85
N CYS A 97 -0.38 2.47 1.07
CA CYS A 97 -1.82 2.44 1.12
C CYS A 97 -2.37 2.30 -0.29
N PHE A 98 -3.19 1.29 -0.53
CA PHE A 98 -3.90 1.09 -1.79
C PHE A 98 -5.39 1.33 -1.55
N GLY A 99 -6.08 2.04 -2.44
CA GLY A 99 -7.50 2.31 -2.26
C GLY A 99 -8.33 2.20 -3.52
N TYR A 100 -9.63 1.91 -3.30
CA TYR A 100 -10.72 1.86 -4.28
C TYR A 100 -10.64 0.69 -5.27
N CYS A 101 -10.13 -0.48 -4.85
CA CYS A 101 -10.09 -1.68 -5.69
C CYS A 101 -10.66 -2.91 -4.99
N ASP A 102 -11.05 -3.90 -5.80
CA ASP A 102 -11.19 -5.29 -5.36
C ASP A 102 -9.80 -5.87 -5.10
N PHE A 103 -9.40 -5.87 -3.82
CA PHE A 103 -8.12 -6.41 -3.36
C PHE A 103 -8.27 -7.81 -2.77
N SER A 104 -9.32 -8.56 -3.10
CA SER A 104 -9.51 -9.93 -2.60
C SER A 104 -8.26 -10.79 -2.85
N SER A 105 -7.79 -10.84 -4.10
CA SER A 105 -6.59 -11.58 -4.49
C SER A 105 -5.31 -11.02 -3.86
N LEU A 106 -5.16 -9.69 -3.79
CA LEU A 106 -3.98 -9.08 -3.16
C LEU A 106 -3.90 -9.41 -1.68
N TYR A 107 -5.05 -9.37 -0.99
CA TYR A 107 -5.15 -9.73 0.42
C TYR A 107 -4.75 -11.18 0.65
N GLU A 108 -5.28 -12.12 -0.14
CA GLU A 108 -4.94 -13.54 -0.06
C GLU A 108 -3.44 -13.78 -0.25
N LEU A 109 -2.82 -13.13 -1.24
CA LEU A 109 -1.38 -13.22 -1.48
C LEU A 109 -0.58 -12.71 -0.28
N ILE A 110 -0.99 -11.59 0.34
CA ILE A 110 -0.32 -11.07 1.54
C ILE A 110 -0.46 -12.06 2.70
N VAL A 111 -1.66 -12.60 2.93
CA VAL A 111 -1.94 -13.58 3.98
C VAL A 111 -1.10 -14.83 3.80
N GLU A 112 -1.04 -15.37 2.58
CA GLU A 112 -0.19 -16.51 2.26
C GLU A 112 1.27 -16.19 2.54
N TYR A 113 1.77 -15.07 2.03
CA TYR A 113 3.15 -14.64 2.21
C TYR A 113 3.55 -14.47 3.68
N VAL A 114 2.73 -13.82 4.51
CA VAL A 114 3.04 -13.66 5.95
C VAL A 114 2.99 -15.00 6.69
N THR A 115 2.17 -15.93 6.22
CA THR A 115 2.04 -17.27 6.81
C THR A 115 3.23 -18.15 6.46
N THR A 116 3.73 -18.10 5.22
CA THR A 116 4.65 -19.10 4.65
C THR A 116 6.02 -18.55 4.24
N SER A 117 6.25 -17.24 4.16
CA SER A 117 7.59 -16.74 3.83
C SER A 117 8.57 -16.98 4.98
N LYS A 118 9.84 -17.20 4.62
CA LYS A 118 10.96 -17.34 5.57
C LYS A 118 11.72 -16.02 5.77
N ASP A 119 11.56 -15.08 4.85
CA ASP A 119 12.24 -13.79 4.87
C ASP A 119 11.22 -12.66 4.71
N PHE A 120 11.26 -11.73 5.66
CA PHE A 120 10.42 -10.52 5.70
C PHE A 120 11.27 -9.24 5.70
N SER A 121 12.59 -9.35 5.48
CA SER A 121 13.54 -8.23 5.60
C SER A 121 13.31 -7.10 4.58
N LYS A 122 12.55 -7.40 3.52
CA LYS A 122 12.21 -6.46 2.45
C LYS A 122 10.72 -6.09 2.43
N MET A 123 9.90 -6.67 3.31
CA MET A 123 8.47 -6.38 3.34
C MET A 123 8.22 -4.99 3.92
N ILE A 124 7.28 -4.25 3.33
CA ILE A 124 6.78 -2.98 3.85
C ILE A 124 6.13 -3.22 5.22
N SER A 125 6.49 -2.39 6.20
CA SER A 125 6.11 -2.61 7.61
C SER A 125 4.63 -2.35 7.90
N ASN A 126 4.00 -1.47 7.11
CA ASN A 126 2.64 -1.01 7.32
C ASN A 126 1.91 -0.90 5.97
N VAL A 127 0.94 -1.78 5.75
CA VAL A 127 0.15 -1.85 4.51
C VAL A 127 -1.29 -1.51 4.85
N CYS A 128 -1.89 -0.59 4.10
CA CYS A 128 -3.29 -0.26 4.20
C CYS A 128 -4.00 -0.60 2.88
N LEU A 129 -5.16 -1.23 2.97
CA LEU A 129 -6.03 -1.58 1.85
C LEU A 129 -7.41 -0.96 2.10
N LEU A 130 -7.88 -0.08 1.22
CA LEU A 130 -9.18 0.57 1.28
C LEU A 130 -10.10 -0.03 0.21
N TYR A 131 -11.27 -0.52 0.65
CA TYR A 131 -12.25 -1.20 -0.16
C TYR A 131 -13.57 -0.41 -0.19
N ASP A 132 -14.24 -0.41 -1.34
CA ASP A 132 -15.58 0.17 -1.48
C ASP A 132 -16.70 -0.75 -0.96
N PHE A 133 -16.39 -2.03 -0.72
CA PHE A 133 -17.34 -3.03 -0.23
C PHE A 133 -16.67 -3.96 0.78
N SER A 134 -17.45 -4.37 1.80
CA SER A 134 -17.05 -5.38 2.76
C SER A 134 -17.11 -6.75 2.10
N GLU A 135 -15.95 -7.28 1.74
CA GLU A 135 -15.83 -8.73 1.56
C GLU A 135 -15.64 -9.39 2.91
N ASN A 136 -16.38 -10.48 3.15
CA ASN A 136 -16.23 -11.30 4.34
C ASN A 136 -14.90 -12.06 4.27
N VAL A 137 -13.78 -11.36 4.47
CA VAL A 137 -12.47 -11.99 4.46
C VAL A 137 -12.28 -12.76 5.77
N LYS A 138 -12.55 -14.07 5.72
CA LYS A 138 -12.48 -14.95 6.89
C LYS A 138 -11.04 -15.40 7.14
N LEU A 139 -10.31 -14.62 7.93
CA LEU A 139 -8.98 -14.99 8.43
C LEU A 139 -8.99 -15.97 9.61
N SER A 140 -10.17 -16.32 10.14
CA SER A 140 -10.31 -17.05 11.41
C SER A 140 -9.59 -18.39 11.45
N GLU A 141 -9.43 -19.08 10.32
CA GLU A 141 -8.75 -20.38 10.28
C GLU A 141 -7.22 -20.28 10.39
N LYS A 142 -6.64 -19.16 9.96
CA LYS A 142 -5.19 -18.91 9.98
C LYS A 142 -4.75 -18.04 11.17
N ALA A 143 -5.70 -17.37 11.83
CA ALA A 143 -5.44 -16.50 12.95
C ALA A 143 -5.33 -17.28 14.27
N LYS A 144 -4.35 -16.93 15.12
CA LYS A 144 -4.26 -17.50 16.47
C LYS A 144 -5.18 -16.80 17.46
N ASN A 145 -5.34 -15.49 17.29
CA ASN A 145 -6.20 -14.65 18.13
C ASN A 145 -7.10 -13.82 17.22
N VAL A 146 -8.36 -13.70 17.60
CA VAL A 146 -9.36 -12.86 16.95
C VAL A 146 -10.03 -12.01 18.01
N GLU A 147 -9.96 -10.69 17.85
CA GLU A 147 -10.66 -9.73 18.69
C GLU A 147 -11.65 -8.93 17.85
N THR A 148 -12.87 -8.74 18.35
CA THR A 148 -13.86 -7.88 17.70
C THR A 148 -14.27 -6.77 18.65
N LYS A 149 -14.27 -5.53 18.16
CA LYS A 149 -14.61 -4.32 18.92
C LYS A 149 -15.63 -3.50 18.14
N GLN A 150 -16.70 -3.10 18.80
CA GLN A 150 -17.67 -2.13 18.26
C GLN A 150 -17.31 -0.74 18.78
N LEU A 151 -17.13 0.22 17.86
CA LEU A 151 -16.75 1.61 18.13
C LEU A 151 -17.76 2.54 17.43
N GLY A 152 -18.86 2.84 18.12
CA GLY A 152 -19.99 3.56 17.51
C GLY A 152 -20.56 2.76 16.33
N ASP A 153 -20.63 3.40 15.17
CA ASP A 153 -21.11 2.78 13.91
C ASP A 153 -20.04 1.96 13.18
N SER A 154 -18.83 1.84 13.76
CA SER A 154 -17.73 1.07 13.18
C SER A 154 -17.52 -0.24 13.91
N LYS A 155 -17.22 -1.31 13.17
CA LYS A 155 -16.84 -2.62 13.71
C LYS A 155 -15.41 -2.91 13.30
N SER A 156 -14.53 -3.11 14.28
CA SER A 156 -13.14 -3.54 14.08
C SER A 156 -13.01 -5.01 14.41
N THR A 157 -12.39 -5.79 13.53
CA THR A 157 -11.96 -7.17 13.79
C THR A 157 -10.46 -7.26 13.58
N GLU A 158 -9.74 -7.61 14.63
CA GLU A 158 -8.29 -7.75 14.64
C GLU A 158 -7.93 -9.24 14.64
N TYR A 159 -7.04 -9.63 13.72
CA TYR A 159 -6.52 -10.98 13.58
C TYR A 159 -5.03 -10.98 13.78
N GLN A 160 -4.54 -11.91 14.62
CA GLN A 160 -3.12 -12.17 14.74
C GLN A 160 -2.74 -13.39 13.90
N ILE A 161 -1.99 -13.16 12.82
CA ILE A 161 -1.43 -14.23 12.00
C ILE A 161 0.00 -14.53 12.47
N VAL A 162 0.31 -15.81 12.63
CA VAL A 162 1.62 -16.27 13.07
C VAL A 162 2.27 -17.07 11.95
N ASN A 163 3.52 -16.73 11.64
CA ASN A 163 4.27 -17.43 10.61
C ASN A 163 4.56 -18.87 11.02
N ILE A 164 4.40 -19.82 10.09
CA ILE A 164 4.55 -21.25 10.39
C ILE A 164 6.01 -21.68 10.57
N TYR A 165 6.95 -20.94 9.95
CA TYR A 165 8.39 -21.24 10.03
C TYR A 165 9.07 -20.51 11.20
N ASN A 166 8.52 -19.37 11.64
CA ASN A 166 9.05 -18.61 12.76
C ASN A 166 7.90 -18.01 13.62
N PRO A 167 7.42 -18.73 14.66
CA PRO A 167 6.29 -18.28 15.48
C PRO A 167 6.49 -16.97 16.26
N LYS A 168 7.74 -16.48 16.34
CA LYS A 168 8.09 -15.17 16.88
C LYS A 168 7.65 -14.03 15.96
N VAL A 169 7.67 -14.26 14.65
CA VAL A 169 7.17 -13.30 13.66
C VAL A 169 5.65 -13.35 13.61
N LYS A 170 5.03 -12.25 14.00
CA LYS A 170 3.58 -12.08 14.08
C LYS A 170 3.15 -10.88 13.26
N PHE A 171 1.98 -10.98 12.66
CA PHE A 171 1.35 -9.89 11.93
C PHE A 171 -0.04 -9.63 12.49
N LEU A 172 -0.40 -8.36 12.60
CA LEU A 172 -1.74 -7.93 12.93
C LEU A 172 -2.46 -7.48 11.66
N PHE A 173 -3.62 -8.06 11.41
CA PHE A 173 -4.56 -7.64 10.38
C PHE A 173 -5.75 -7.01 11.10
N ALA A 174 -5.93 -5.71 10.96
CA ALA A 174 -7.05 -4.98 11.55
C ALA A 174 -8.02 -4.60 10.43
N ASN A 175 -9.16 -5.29 10.40
CA ASN A 175 -10.25 -5.07 9.46
C ASN A 175 -11.27 -4.15 10.12
N VAL A 176 -11.54 -2.99 9.53
CA VAL A 176 -12.49 -2.01 10.05
C VAL A 176 -13.61 -1.80 9.04
N GLU A 177 -14.83 -2.09 9.46
CA GLU A 177 -16.07 -1.90 8.73
C GLU A 177 -16.75 -0.62 9.25
N GLN A 178 -17.04 0.35 8.38
CA GLN A 178 -17.79 1.57 8.70
C GLN A 178 -18.79 1.90 7.59
N GLY A 179 -20.06 1.53 7.80
CA GLY A 179 -21.10 1.66 6.78
C GLY A 179 -20.79 0.79 5.55
N LYS A 180 -20.50 1.43 4.41
CA LYS A 180 -20.08 0.73 3.17
C LYS A 180 -18.57 0.61 3.03
N PHE A 181 -17.81 1.39 3.81
CA PHE A 181 -16.37 1.40 3.71
C PHE A 181 -15.79 0.25 4.53
N PHE A 182 -14.82 -0.42 3.93
CA PHE A 182 -14.03 -1.44 4.59
C PHE A 182 -12.57 -1.10 4.39
N HIS A 183 -11.77 -1.17 5.45
CA HIS A 183 -10.33 -1.09 5.29
C HIS A 183 -9.60 -2.11 6.14
N THR A 184 -8.49 -2.58 5.61
CA THR A 184 -7.57 -3.46 6.34
C THR A 184 -6.25 -2.74 6.54
N THR A 185 -5.76 -2.78 7.77
CA THR A 185 -4.35 -2.45 8.07
C THR A 185 -3.59 -3.72 8.41
N ILE A 186 -2.41 -3.90 7.80
CA ILE A 186 -1.53 -5.03 8.01
C ILE A 186 -0.21 -4.49 8.54
N ARG A 187 0.18 -4.94 9.74
CA ARG A 187 1.45 -4.52 10.36
C ARG A 187 2.19 -5.71 10.94
N LYS A 188 3.52 -5.70 10.79
CA LYS A 188 4.38 -6.60 11.55
C LYS A 188 4.37 -6.16 13.02
N MET A 189 4.18 -7.10 13.93
CA MET A 189 4.26 -6.82 15.37
C MET A 189 5.72 -6.83 15.80
N GLU A 190 6.15 -5.79 16.50
CA GLU A 190 7.43 -5.78 17.20
C GLU A 190 7.33 -6.66 18.45
N GLU A 191 8.40 -7.39 18.77
CA GLU A 191 8.50 -8.21 19.99
C GLU A 191 8.72 -7.34 21.23
#